data_AF-A0A525C4H3-F1
#
_entry.id   AF-A0A525C4H3-F1
#
_cell.length_a   1.000
_cell.length_b   1.000
_cell.length_c   1.000
_cell.angle_alpha   90.00
_cell.angle_beta   90.00
_cell.angle_gamma   90.00
#
_symmetry.space_group_name_H-M   'P 1'
#
loop_
_entity.id
_entity.type
_entity.pdbx_description
1 polymer ?
#
loop_
_entity_poly.entity_id
_entity_poly.type
_entity_poly.pdbx_seq_one_letter_code
_entity_poly.pdbx_strand_id
1 'polypeptide(L)'
;MGKGFLNSLGRVMLIAGLVAFFCGACALRSINRDEFWSMCVMDSSLTLGVNDGPACASGDRHIICERFEAAMAGEFTSQAQCRDMCRETRQQLVREYLFQGCDSRIIGAEGLCRKYCNGLDE
;
A
#
# COMPACT_ATOMS: atom_id res chain seq x y z
N MET A 1 48.07 36.52 6.16
CA MET A 1 46.68 36.96 5.97
C MET A 1 45.82 35.71 5.84
N GLY A 2 45.06 35.42 6.89
CA GLY A 2 44.24 34.20 6.97
C GLY A 2 42.76 34.54 7.06
N LYS A 3 41.97 33.49 6.82
CA LYS A 3 40.51 33.34 6.98
C LYS A 3 39.68 33.79 5.78
N GLY A 4 39.16 32.80 5.05
CA GLY A 4 38.16 33.01 4.00
C GLY A 4 37.57 31.77 3.33
N PHE A 5 38.12 30.56 3.52
CA PHE A 5 37.70 29.40 2.70
C PHE A 5 37.20 28.15 3.46
N LEU A 6 36.98 28.24 4.77
CA LEU A 6 36.61 27.08 5.60
C LEU A 6 35.13 26.96 5.98
N ASN A 7 34.26 27.90 5.58
CA ASN A 7 32.87 27.94 6.06
C ASN A 7 31.79 27.52 5.06
N SER A 8 32.11 27.08 3.85
CA SER A 8 31.08 26.78 2.83
C SER A 8 30.85 25.27 2.57
N LEU A 9 31.85 24.41 2.81
CA LEU A 9 31.74 22.97 2.53
C LEU A 9 31.13 22.16 3.69
N GLY A 10 31.20 22.66 4.93
CA GLY A 10 30.70 21.94 6.10
C GLY A 10 29.17 21.89 6.25
N ARG A 11 28.43 22.77 5.55
CA ARG A 11 26.96 22.85 5.67
C ARG A 11 26.19 22.00 4.65
N VAL A 12 26.81 21.68 3.51
CA VAL A 12 26.11 20.91 2.45
C VAL A 12 26.11 19.41 2.76
N MET A 13 27.12 18.89 3.46
CA MET A 13 27.17 17.46 3.83
C MET A 13 26.26 17.06 5.01
N LEU A 14 25.75 18.01 5.80
CA LEU A 14 24.85 17.68 6.92
C LEU A 14 23.39 17.47 6.50
N ILE A 15 23.01 17.87 5.29
CA ILE A 15 21.61 17.75 4.83
C ILE A 15 21.36 16.39 4.15
N ALA A 16 22.39 15.74 3.62
CA ALA A 16 22.26 14.42 2.97
C ALA A 16 22.02 13.26 3.97
N GLY A 17 22.39 13.43 5.24
CA GLY A 17 22.20 12.39 6.27
C GLY A 17 20.79 12.32 6.87
N LEU A 18 20.01 13.41 6.81
CA LEU A 18 18.69 13.49 7.46
C LEU A 18 17.52 13.00 6.59
N VAL A 19 17.71 12.90 5.26
CA VAL A 19 16.67 12.36 4.36
C VAL A 19 16.65 10.83 4.38
N ALA A 20 17.75 10.18 4.81
CA ALA A 20 17.79 8.72 4.94
C ALA A 20 17.04 8.20 6.18
N PHE A 21 16.77 9.06 7.19
CA PHE A 21 16.13 8.64 8.43
C PHE A 21 14.59 8.65 8.40
N PHE A 22 13.97 9.23 7.36
CA PHE A 22 12.51 9.27 7.20
C PHE A 22 11.95 8.30 6.14
N CYS A 23 12.81 7.67 5.33
CA CYS A 23 12.38 6.62 4.38
C CYS A 23 12.56 5.19 4.91
N GLY A 24 13.30 5.00 6.03
CA GLY A 24 13.66 3.68 6.55
C GLY A 24 12.67 3.05 7.54
N ALA A 25 11.60 3.75 7.93
CA ALA A 25 10.66 3.31 8.98
C ALA A 25 9.20 3.18 8.53
N CYS A 26 8.92 3.18 7.23
CA CYS A 26 7.81 2.38 6.72
C CYS A 26 8.28 0.93 6.64
N ALA A 27 8.69 0.35 7.78
CA ALA A 27 8.52 -1.08 7.95
C ALA A 27 7.03 -1.29 7.69
N LEU A 28 6.69 -1.80 6.50
CA LEU A 28 5.34 -2.15 6.11
C LEU A 28 4.91 -3.21 7.12
N ARG A 29 4.34 -2.75 8.24
CA ARG A 29 3.88 -3.61 9.32
C ARG A 29 3.06 -4.72 8.67
N SER A 30 3.50 -5.96 8.86
CA SER A 30 2.74 -7.13 8.46
C SER A 30 1.38 -7.03 9.14
N ILE A 31 0.33 -7.33 8.39
CA ILE A 31 -1.03 -7.41 8.91
C ILE A 31 -1.49 -8.86 8.77
N ASN A 32 -2.33 -9.32 9.69
CA ASN A 32 -3.01 -10.62 9.53
C ASN A 32 -4.29 -10.49 8.68
N ARG A 33 -4.97 -11.60 8.40
CA ARG A 33 -6.20 -11.62 7.61
C ARG A 33 -7.36 -10.82 8.23
N ASP A 34 -7.52 -10.89 9.55
CA ASP A 34 -8.57 -10.15 10.26
C ASP A 34 -8.33 -8.65 10.21
N GLU A 35 -7.07 -8.22 10.38
CA GLU A 35 -6.63 -6.83 10.21
C GLU A 35 -6.84 -6.36 8.78
N PHE A 36 -6.50 -7.18 7.77
CA PHE A 36 -6.81 -6.88 6.38
C PHE A 36 -8.29 -6.62 6.19
N TRP A 37 -9.16 -7.55 6.63
CA TRP A 37 -10.60 -7.45 6.40
C TRP A 37 -11.15 -6.20 7.05
N SER A 38 -10.89 -6.06 8.36
CA SER A 38 -11.21 -4.92 9.20
C SER A 38 -10.82 -3.61 8.53
N MET A 39 -9.58 -3.48 8.07
CA MET A 39 -9.10 -2.29 7.39
C MET A 39 -9.75 -2.11 6.03
N CYS A 40 -9.86 -3.14 5.19
CA CYS A 40 -10.39 -3.04 3.84
C CYS A 40 -11.87 -2.64 3.81
N VAL A 41 -12.71 -3.24 4.67
CA VAL A 41 -14.14 -2.93 4.73
C VAL A 41 -14.43 -1.69 5.55
N MET A 42 -13.62 -1.35 6.56
CA MET A 42 -13.81 -0.12 7.33
C MET A 42 -13.07 1.08 6.78
N ASP A 43 -12.24 0.93 5.74
CA ASP A 43 -11.46 2.06 5.21
C ASP A 43 -12.42 3.15 4.71
N SER A 44 -12.66 4.14 5.55
CA SER A 44 -13.19 5.43 5.17
C SER A 44 -12.06 6.42 4.93
N SER A 45 -10.78 5.98 4.98
CA SER A 45 -9.57 6.81 5.00
C SER A 45 -8.72 6.80 3.73
N LEU A 46 -9.24 6.25 2.62
CA LEU A 46 -8.92 6.75 1.27
C LEU A 46 -9.49 8.17 1.01
N THR A 47 -9.97 8.86 2.06
CA THR A 47 -10.19 10.32 2.14
C THR A 47 -8.91 11.16 2.07
N LEU A 48 -7.81 10.63 1.54
CA LEU A 48 -6.66 11.43 1.10
C LEU A 48 -6.86 11.84 -0.36
N GLY A 49 -7.80 12.76 -0.59
CA GLY A 49 -7.78 13.65 -1.75
C GLY A 49 -7.89 13.01 -3.15
N VAL A 50 -8.52 11.85 -3.30
CA VAL A 50 -8.97 11.36 -4.60
C VAL A 50 -10.49 11.33 -4.56
N ASN A 51 -11.12 11.81 -5.63
CA ASN A 51 -12.56 11.77 -5.81
C ASN A 51 -13.09 10.34 -5.63
N ASP A 52 -13.43 9.95 -4.40
CA ASP A 52 -14.46 8.93 -4.18
C ASP A 52 -15.76 9.59 -4.62
N GLY A 53 -15.95 9.66 -5.93
CA GLY A 53 -17.26 9.98 -6.50
C GLY A 53 -18.27 8.92 -6.04
N PRO A 54 -19.57 9.15 -6.25
CA PRO A 54 -20.65 8.24 -5.86
C PRO A 54 -20.65 6.87 -6.60
N ALA A 55 -19.53 6.48 -7.21
CA ALA A 55 -19.45 5.44 -8.23
C ALA A 55 -19.19 4.04 -7.67
N CYS A 56 -18.39 3.89 -6.62
CA CYS A 56 -18.16 2.58 -6.01
C CYS A 56 -19.22 2.33 -4.93
N ALA A 57 -20.24 1.54 -5.24
CA ALA A 57 -21.31 1.27 -4.29
C ALA A 57 -20.75 0.56 -3.05
N SER A 58 -21.39 0.77 -1.90
CA SER A 58 -20.96 0.14 -0.63
C SER A 58 -20.93 -1.40 -0.69
N GLY A 59 -21.72 -2.00 -1.59
CA GLY A 59 -21.70 -3.44 -1.88
C GLY A 59 -20.45 -3.88 -2.64
N ASP A 60 -20.00 -3.10 -3.63
CA ASP A 60 -18.82 -3.41 -4.44
C ASP A 60 -17.54 -3.39 -3.62
N ARG A 61 -17.48 -2.51 -2.60
CA ARG A 61 -16.37 -2.52 -1.64
C ARG A 61 -16.22 -3.87 -0.94
N HIS A 62 -17.32 -4.46 -0.47
CA HIS A 62 -17.27 -5.78 0.17
C HIS A 62 -16.77 -6.83 -0.82
N ILE A 63 -17.31 -6.84 -2.04
CA ILE A 63 -16.90 -7.79 -3.09
C ILE A 63 -15.40 -7.67 -3.39
N ILE A 64 -14.88 -6.43 -3.51
CA ILE A 64 -13.45 -6.18 -3.71
C ILE A 64 -12.63 -6.77 -2.56
N CYS A 65 -13.01 -6.50 -1.31
CA CYS A 65 -12.30 -7.02 -0.14
C CYS A 65 -12.36 -8.55 -0.05
N GLU A 66 -13.51 -9.17 -0.32
CA GLU A 66 -13.68 -10.62 -0.38
C GLU A 66 -12.79 -11.27 -1.43
N ARG A 67 -12.63 -10.63 -2.60
CA ARG A 67 -11.79 -11.16 -3.68
C ARG A 67 -10.32 -11.19 -3.28
N PHE A 68 -9.83 -10.13 -2.65
CA PHE A 68 -8.47 -10.09 -2.12
C PHE A 68 -8.30 -11.04 -0.93
N GLU A 69 -9.29 -11.15 -0.05
CA GLU A 69 -9.24 -12.09 1.06
C GLU A 69 -9.15 -13.55 0.58
N ALA A 70 -9.98 -13.92 -0.39
CA ALA A 70 -9.96 -15.23 -1.02
C ALA A 70 -8.62 -15.49 -1.72
N ALA A 71 -8.05 -14.49 -2.38
CA ALA A 71 -6.73 -14.58 -2.97
C ALA A 71 -5.65 -14.88 -1.91
N MET A 72 -5.68 -14.17 -0.77
CA MET A 72 -4.73 -14.35 0.34
C MET A 72 -4.91 -15.66 1.13
N ALA A 73 -6.07 -16.30 1.02
CA ALA A 73 -6.34 -17.59 1.66
C ALA A 73 -5.63 -18.77 0.95
N GLY A 74 -4.97 -18.52 -0.18
CA GLY A 74 -4.14 -19.51 -0.86
C GLY A 74 -2.88 -19.88 -0.07
N GLU A 75 -2.31 -21.03 -0.39
CA GLU A 75 -0.99 -21.45 0.11
C GLU A 75 0.10 -20.80 -0.77
N PHE A 76 0.94 -19.97 -0.16
CA PHE A 76 2.04 -19.31 -0.85
C PHE A 76 3.39 -19.80 -0.31
N THR A 77 4.32 -20.12 -1.21
CA THR A 77 5.66 -20.55 -0.80
C THR A 77 6.65 -19.39 -0.68
N SER A 78 6.23 -18.17 -1.01
CA SER A 78 7.04 -16.96 -0.87
C SER A 78 6.19 -15.70 -0.85
N GLN A 79 6.73 -14.62 -0.28
CA GLN A 79 6.12 -13.29 -0.38
C GLN A 79 5.93 -12.84 -1.83
N ALA A 80 6.83 -13.23 -2.73
CA ALA A 80 6.75 -12.88 -4.14
C ALA A 80 5.48 -13.46 -4.78
N GLN A 81 5.23 -14.76 -4.58
CA GLN A 81 4.01 -15.40 -5.08
C GLN A 81 2.74 -14.79 -4.50
N CYS A 82 2.72 -14.48 -3.21
CA CYS A 82 1.57 -13.80 -2.58
C CYS A 82 1.33 -12.42 -3.21
N ARG A 83 2.39 -11.62 -3.42
CA ARG A 83 2.28 -10.28 -4.03
C ARG A 83 1.86 -10.33 -5.50
N ASP A 84 2.31 -11.33 -6.25
CA ASP A 84 1.88 -11.54 -7.62
C ASP A 84 0.38 -11.88 -7.67
N MET A 85 -0.10 -12.68 -6.72
CA MET A 85 -1.53 -12.96 -6.60
C MET A 85 -2.37 -11.72 -6.30
N CYS A 86 -1.93 -10.86 -5.36
CA CYS A 86 -2.58 -9.56 -5.13
C CYS A 86 -2.64 -8.71 -6.43
N ARG A 87 -1.55 -8.71 -7.22
CA ARG A 87 -1.49 -7.96 -8.48
C ARG A 87 -2.46 -8.53 -9.51
N GLU A 88 -2.54 -9.85 -9.64
CA GLU A 88 -3.47 -10.52 -10.55
C GLU A 88 -4.92 -10.24 -10.18
N THR A 89 -5.28 -10.36 -8.90
CA THR A 89 -6.62 -10.01 -8.40
C THR A 89 -6.99 -8.57 -8.71
N ARG A 90 -6.05 -7.62 -8.52
CA ARG A 90 -6.26 -6.24 -8.95
C ARG A 90 -6.54 -6.14 -10.44
N GLN A 91 -5.76 -6.79 -11.29
CA GLN A 91 -5.97 -6.71 -12.75
C GLN A 91 -7.32 -7.30 -13.18
N GLN A 92 -7.82 -8.32 -12.48
CA GLN A 92 -9.16 -8.84 -12.68
C GLN A 92 -10.22 -7.81 -12.27
N LEU A 93 -10.11 -7.26 -11.06
CA LEU A 93 -11.06 -6.28 -10.53
C LEU A 93 -11.07 -4.96 -11.31
N VAL A 94 -9.92 -4.43 -11.72
CA VAL A 94 -9.85 -3.20 -12.53
C VAL A 94 -10.58 -3.39 -13.86
N ARG A 95 -10.51 -4.58 -14.47
CA ARG A 95 -11.25 -4.87 -15.71
C ARG A 95 -12.76 -4.92 -15.47
N GLU A 96 -13.19 -5.51 -14.37
CA GLU A 96 -14.60 -5.65 -14.00
C GLU A 96 -15.23 -4.31 -13.59
N TYR A 97 -14.47 -3.45 -12.91
CA TYR A 97 -14.93 -2.19 -12.31
C TYR A 97 -14.43 -0.93 -13.04
N LEU A 98 -13.87 -1.05 -14.26
CA LEU A 98 -13.22 0.05 -15.01
C LEU A 98 -14.08 1.32 -15.13
N PHE A 99 -15.40 1.17 -15.21
CA PHE A 99 -16.35 2.28 -15.35
C PHE A 99 -17.15 2.59 -14.07
N GLN A 100 -16.88 1.85 -12.98
CA GLN A 100 -17.59 1.95 -11.71
C GLN A 100 -16.81 2.80 -10.68
N GLY A 101 -15.67 3.38 -11.05
CA GLY A 101 -14.92 4.29 -10.19
C GLY A 101 -14.40 3.66 -8.89
N CYS A 102 -14.24 2.33 -8.85
CA CYS A 102 -13.70 1.62 -7.70
C CYS A 102 -12.15 1.55 -7.69
N ASP A 103 -11.46 2.24 -8.61
CA ASP A 103 -10.01 2.13 -8.77
C ASP A 103 -9.24 2.46 -7.48
N SER A 104 -9.62 3.53 -6.77
CA SER A 104 -9.01 3.92 -5.48
C SER A 104 -9.12 2.78 -4.45
N ARG A 105 -10.29 2.13 -4.41
CA ARG A 105 -10.61 1.03 -3.49
C ARG A 105 -9.85 -0.24 -3.84
N ILE A 106 -9.76 -0.58 -5.12
CA ILE A 106 -8.96 -1.71 -5.60
C ILE A 106 -7.48 -1.49 -5.29
N ILE A 107 -6.96 -0.28 -5.51
CA ILE A 107 -5.57 0.08 -5.18
C ILE A 107 -5.32 -0.01 -3.66
N GLY A 108 -6.26 0.48 -2.84
CA GLY A 108 -6.18 0.38 -1.38
C GLY A 108 -6.15 -1.07 -0.90
N ALA A 109 -7.07 -1.91 -1.41
CA ALA A 109 -7.13 -3.32 -1.09
C ALA A 109 -5.86 -4.08 -1.54
N GLU A 110 -5.31 -3.78 -2.74
CA GLU A 110 -4.01 -4.29 -3.18
C GLU A 110 -2.90 -3.89 -2.19
N GLY A 111 -2.89 -2.64 -1.73
CA GLY A 111 -1.91 -2.14 -0.76
C GLY A 111 -1.95 -2.90 0.57
N LEU A 112 -3.14 -3.20 1.09
CA LEU A 112 -3.32 -4.02 2.29
C LEU A 112 -2.92 -5.48 2.04
N CYS A 113 -3.30 -6.05 0.90
CA CYS A 113 -2.90 -7.41 0.49
C CYS A 113 -1.37 -7.54 0.44
N ARG A 114 -0.66 -6.54 -0.10
CA ARG A 114 0.81 -6.52 -0.11
C ARG A 114 1.42 -6.41 1.29
N LYS A 115 0.77 -5.71 2.24
CA LYS A 115 1.21 -5.67 3.64
C LYS A 115 1.06 -7.04 4.31
N TYR A 116 -0.05 -7.74 4.06
CA TYR A 116 -0.24 -9.12 4.51
C TYR A 116 0.87 -10.03 3.98
N CYS A 117 1.13 -9.99 2.67
CA CYS A 117 2.16 -10.83 2.05
C CYS A 117 3.57 -10.61 2.61
N ASN A 118 3.89 -9.42 3.13
CA ASN A 118 5.19 -9.16 3.74
C ASN A 118 5.37 -9.84 5.11
N GLY A 119 4.30 -10.35 5.73
CA GLY A 119 4.34 -11.13 6.97
C GLY A 119 4.49 -12.64 6.80
N LEU A 120 4.59 -13.14 5.56
CA LEU A 120 4.67 -14.59 5.28
C LEU A 120 6.07 -15.20 5.48
N ASP A 121 7.09 -14.40 5.85
CA ASP A 121 8.45 -14.87 6.17
C ASP A 121 8.77 -14.78 7.69
N GLU A 122 7.76 -14.57 8.55
CA GLU A 122 7.91 -14.57 10.02
C GLU A 122 7.62 -15.94 10.65
#